data_AF-A0A173TT15-F1
#
_entry.id   AF-A0A173TT15-F1
#
_cell.length_a   1.000
_cell.length_b   1.000
_cell.length_c   1.000
_cell.angle_alpha   90.00
_cell.angle_beta   90.00
_cell.angle_gamma   90.00
#
_symmetry.space_group_name_H-M   'P 1'
#
loop_
_entity.id
_entity.type
_entity.pdbx_description
1 polymer ?
#
loop_
_entity_poly.entity_id
_entity_poly.type
_entity_poly.pdbx_seq_one_letter_code
_entity_poly.pdbx_strand_id
1 'polypeptide(L)'
;MNCPNCGTYYDENEKICKKCHTPLSNAVYNQVSSGNDINQPAPKRKSFVPIVAAILICCLIAGGIGGYFYYISRVKQGCREATRQIFTYAKNMDFSDVAPSDLPEPLKSEPNVRELVKQQLKTYIGDSELGSLVDVDSIDVTTLCDEMVNQASYKITDVSATYNSCTVTVTTKNIDFYSLPGTIYDEIKSQITDGNSSLWTSIKNSISSLLGGSSQTSIEKIDISENLKNWYKETKKNGPTRKTTGKIVFGIKDGKWALISFDERLIYGYYGLRPLQ
;
A
#
# COMPACT_ATOMS: atom_id res chain seq x y z
N MET A 1 -23.98 100.35 17.38
CA MET A 1 -23.77 99.86 15.99
C MET A 1 -24.97 98.98 15.60
N ASN A 2 -25.26 98.74 14.31
CA ASN A 2 -26.41 97.91 13.91
C ASN A 2 -25.97 96.55 13.38
N CYS A 3 -26.65 95.47 13.80
CA CYS A 3 -26.35 94.11 13.36
C CYS A 3 -26.55 94.01 11.84
N PRO A 4 -25.54 93.57 11.07
CA PRO A 4 -25.66 93.49 9.61
C PRO A 4 -26.70 92.49 9.11
N ASN A 5 -27.09 91.50 9.96
CA ASN A 5 -28.03 90.46 9.57
C ASN A 5 -29.50 90.80 9.88
N CYS A 6 -29.79 91.53 10.97
CA CYS A 6 -31.16 91.80 11.40
C CYS A 6 -31.47 93.27 11.72
N GLY A 7 -30.51 94.17 11.53
CA GLY A 7 -30.65 95.62 11.73
C GLY A 7 -30.83 96.06 13.19
N THR A 8 -30.77 95.14 14.15
CA THR A 8 -30.97 95.47 15.58
C THR A 8 -29.73 96.20 16.12
N TYR A 9 -29.98 97.27 16.89
CA TYR A 9 -28.93 98.03 17.55
C TYR A 9 -28.22 97.18 18.62
N TYR A 10 -26.89 97.27 18.68
CA TYR A 10 -26.05 96.61 19.66
C TYR A 10 -24.96 97.56 20.18
N ASP A 11 -24.54 97.34 21.43
CA ASP A 11 -23.45 98.07 22.08
C ASP A 11 -22.08 97.49 21.70
N GLU A 12 -21.04 98.32 21.66
CA GLU A 12 -19.70 97.95 21.13
C GLU A 12 -19.04 96.75 21.83
N ASN A 13 -19.49 96.39 23.04
CA ASN A 13 -18.97 95.27 23.81
C ASN A 13 -19.68 93.93 23.51
N GLU A 14 -20.79 93.94 22.76
CA GLU A 14 -21.54 92.73 22.42
C GLU A 14 -20.90 92.00 21.23
N LYS A 15 -20.57 90.72 21.42
CA LYS A 15 -19.91 89.87 20.38
C LYS A 15 -20.90 89.03 19.56
N ILE A 16 -22.12 88.83 20.08
CA ILE A 16 -23.17 88.00 19.45
C ILE A 16 -24.48 88.79 19.51
N CYS A 17 -25.22 88.82 18.40
CA CYS A 17 -26.51 89.49 18.36
C CYS A 17 -27.54 88.72 19.20
N LYS A 18 -28.17 89.38 20.18
CA LYS A 18 -29.19 88.77 21.05
C LYS A 18 -30.47 88.34 20.31
N LYS A 19 -30.75 88.90 19.13
CA LYS A 19 -31.98 88.64 18.38
C LYS A 19 -31.86 87.50 17.36
N CYS A 20 -30.75 87.44 16.63
CA CYS A 20 -30.56 86.44 15.57
C CYS A 20 -29.38 85.48 15.84
N HIS A 21 -28.73 85.60 17.00
CA HIS A 21 -27.62 84.76 17.45
C HIS A 21 -26.41 84.68 16.50
N THR A 22 -26.32 85.57 15.51
CA THR A 22 -25.15 85.65 14.64
C THR A 22 -24.03 86.47 15.28
N PRO A 23 -22.77 86.10 15.03
CA PRO A 23 -21.63 86.89 15.50
C PRO A 23 -21.64 88.29 14.88
N LEU A 24 -21.32 89.30 15.69
CA LEU A 24 -21.27 90.70 15.27
C LEU A 24 -19.88 91.05 14.75
N SER A 25 -19.79 92.02 13.84
CA SER A 25 -18.56 92.38 13.11
C SER A 25 -17.42 92.93 14.00
N ASN A 26 -17.73 93.33 15.23
CA ASN A 26 -16.80 93.74 16.28
C ASN A 26 -16.29 92.56 17.13
N ALA A 27 -16.70 91.31 16.84
CA ALA A 27 -16.12 90.13 17.46
C ALA A 27 -14.67 89.97 16.99
N VAL A 28 -13.73 90.44 17.80
CA VAL A 28 -12.32 90.07 17.68
C VAL A 28 -12.22 88.58 18.00
N TYR A 29 -12.15 87.77 16.94
CA TYR A 29 -11.72 86.39 17.06
C TYR A 29 -10.21 86.41 17.30
N ASN A 30 -9.78 85.96 18.48
CA ASN A 30 -8.48 85.33 18.51
C ASN A 30 -8.58 84.18 17.50
N GLN A 31 -7.85 84.28 16.39
CA GLN A 31 -7.61 83.10 15.58
C GLN A 31 -7.11 82.05 16.57
N VAL A 32 -7.82 80.92 16.68
CA VAL A 32 -7.19 79.72 17.21
C VAL A 32 -6.09 79.45 16.20
N SER A 33 -4.89 79.92 16.55
CA SER A 33 -3.71 79.73 15.74
C SER A 33 -3.65 78.24 15.46
N SER A 34 -3.64 77.91 14.17
CA SER A 34 -3.22 76.63 13.66
C SER A 34 -1.76 76.47 14.07
N GLY A 35 -1.54 76.10 15.33
CA GLY A 35 -0.24 75.77 15.89
C GLY A 35 0.21 74.44 15.30
N ASN A 36 0.75 74.48 14.08
CA ASN A 36 1.75 73.51 13.70
C ASN A 36 3.04 73.95 14.38
N ASP A 37 3.43 73.23 15.44
CA ASP A 37 4.80 72.72 15.64
C ASP A 37 4.92 72.13 17.05
N ILE A 38 4.18 71.05 17.27
CA ILE A 38 4.70 69.96 18.10
C ILE A 38 5.08 68.89 17.08
N ASN A 39 6.38 68.60 16.97
CA ASN A 39 6.88 67.36 16.39
C ASN A 39 6.36 66.17 17.22
N GLN A 40 5.06 65.93 17.17
CA GLN A 40 4.49 64.65 17.51
C GLN A 40 4.67 63.85 16.23
N PRO A 41 5.59 62.86 16.17
CA PRO A 41 5.60 61.97 15.04
C PRO A 41 4.19 61.41 14.95
N ALA A 42 3.49 61.71 13.85
CA ALA A 42 2.19 61.12 13.55
C ALA A 42 2.32 59.63 13.88
N PRO A 43 1.43 59.03 14.70
CA PRO A 43 1.59 57.64 15.06
C PRO A 43 1.69 56.90 13.74
N LYS A 44 2.89 56.38 13.41
CA LYS A 44 3.11 55.59 12.21
C LYS A 44 2.07 54.50 12.32
N ARG A 45 0.97 54.61 11.57
CA ARG A 45 0.01 53.52 11.42
C ARG A 45 0.87 52.42 10.84
N LYS A 46 1.35 51.52 11.70
CA LYS A 46 1.99 50.28 11.27
C LYS A 46 0.91 49.64 10.44
N SER A 47 1.06 49.72 9.11
CA SER A 47 0.16 49.07 8.21
C SER A 47 0.29 47.59 8.53
N PHE A 48 -0.68 47.05 9.27
CA PHE A 48 -0.76 45.62 9.53
C PHE A 48 -1.20 44.89 8.25
N VAL A 49 -1.58 45.61 7.20
CA VAL A 49 -2.00 45.07 5.89
C VAL A 49 -0.96 44.13 5.27
N PRO A 50 0.34 44.47 5.13
CA PRO A 50 1.36 43.52 4.66
C PRO A 50 1.55 42.32 5.59
N ILE A 51 1.40 42.50 6.91
CA ILE A 51 1.54 41.41 7.88
C ILE A 51 0.35 40.45 7.76
N VAL A 52 -0.87 40.97 7.66
CA VAL A 52 -2.11 40.19 7.48
C VAL A 52 -2.09 39.47 6.12
N ALA A 53 -1.65 40.14 5.06
CA ALA A 53 -1.48 39.53 3.74
C ALA A 53 -0.46 38.38 3.76
N ALA A 54 0.68 38.57 4.43
CA ALA A 54 1.68 37.52 4.60
C ALA A 54 1.12 36.32 5.40
N ILE A 55 0.36 36.56 6.47
CA ILE A 55 -0.30 35.50 7.24
C ILE A 55 -1.30 34.72 6.36
N LEU A 56 -2.13 35.40 5.57
CA LEU A 56 -3.08 34.74 4.66
C LEU A 56 -2.36 33.88 3.62
N ILE A 57 -1.27 34.36 3.03
CA ILE A 57 -0.45 33.58 2.09
C ILE A 57 0.14 32.35 2.78
N CYS A 58 0.69 32.50 3.99
CA CYS A 58 1.20 31.37 4.78
C CYS A 58 0.10 30.34 5.09
N CYS A 59 -1.13 30.78 5.42
CA CYS A 59 -2.25 29.88 5.67
C CYS A 59 -2.66 29.10 4.40
N LEU A 60 -2.67 29.74 3.23
CA LEU A 60 -2.97 29.07 1.96
C LEU A 60 -1.91 28.03 1.60
N ILE A 61 -0.63 28.36 1.78
CA ILE A 61 0.48 27.43 1.53
C ILE A 61 0.43 26.26 2.51
N ALA A 62 0.24 26.52 3.81
CA ALA A 62 0.14 25.49 4.83
C ALA A 62 -1.08 24.57 4.61
N GLY A 63 -2.23 25.14 4.23
CA GLY A 63 -3.43 24.39 3.86
C GLY A 63 -3.23 23.54 2.60
N GLY A 64 -2.56 24.08 1.57
CA GLY A 64 -2.24 23.34 0.35
C GLY A 64 -1.28 22.17 0.58
N ILE A 65 -0.21 22.40 1.34
CA ILE A 65 0.76 21.37 1.70
C ILE A 65 0.11 20.30 2.59
N GLY A 66 -0.64 20.71 3.62
CA GLY A 66 -1.35 19.79 4.51
C GLY A 66 -2.39 18.95 3.78
N GLY A 67 -3.16 19.57 2.88
CA GLY A 67 -4.15 18.88 2.04
C GLY A 67 -3.50 17.88 1.09
N TYR A 68 -2.36 18.25 0.46
CA TYR A 68 -1.60 17.34 -0.38
C TYR A 68 -1.08 16.13 0.40
N PHE A 69 -0.47 16.33 1.57
CA PHE A 69 0.01 15.22 2.40
C PHE A 69 -1.14 14.35 2.93
N TYR A 70 -2.28 14.94 3.29
CA TYR A 70 -3.48 14.21 3.68
C TYR A 70 -3.98 13.31 2.54
N TYR A 71 -4.07 13.87 1.32
CA TYR A 71 -4.46 13.13 0.13
C TYR A 71 -3.51 11.97 -0.16
N ILE A 72 -2.20 12.23 -0.19
CA ILE A 72 -1.18 11.19 -0.43
C ILE A 72 -1.27 10.09 0.64
N SER A 73 -1.47 10.44 1.91
CA SER A 73 -1.63 9.45 2.99
C SER A 73 -2.84 8.55 2.77
N ARG A 74 -3.98 9.13 2.37
CA ARG A 74 -5.20 8.37 2.01
C ARG A 74 -4.96 7.44 0.83
N VAL A 75 -4.28 7.91 -0.22
CA VAL A 75 -3.90 7.09 -1.38
C VAL A 75 -3.04 5.91 -0.94
N LYS A 76 -1.98 6.16 -0.15
CA LYS A 76 -1.11 5.09 0.37
C LYS A 76 -1.89 4.03 1.16
N GLN A 77 -2.83 4.44 2.00
CA GLN A 77 -3.71 3.51 2.73
C GLN A 77 -4.58 2.69 1.77
N GLY A 78 -5.20 3.34 0.77
CA GLY A 78 -6.01 2.66 -0.24
C GLY A 78 -5.23 1.61 -1.03
N CYS A 79 -4.03 1.93 -1.50
CA CYS A 79 -3.19 0.96 -2.22
C CYS A 79 -2.74 -0.20 -1.34
N ARG A 80 -2.49 0.07 -0.05
CA ARG A 80 -2.13 -0.96 0.92
C ARG A 80 -3.27 -1.96 1.08
N GLU A 81 -4.50 -1.47 1.15
CA GLU A 81 -5.69 -2.30 1.28
C GLU A 81 -6.00 -3.07 0.00
N ALA A 82 -5.91 -2.42 -1.17
CA ALA A 82 -6.03 -3.09 -2.46
C ALA A 82 -4.98 -4.21 -2.63
N THR A 83 -3.73 -3.95 -2.22
CA THR A 83 -2.68 -4.98 -2.22
C THR A 83 -3.03 -6.15 -1.29
N ARG A 84 -3.56 -5.87 -0.10
CA ARG A 84 -4.02 -6.93 0.81
C ARG A 84 -5.12 -7.78 0.18
N GLN A 85 -6.09 -7.14 -0.49
CA GLN A 85 -7.16 -7.85 -1.21
C GLN A 85 -6.59 -8.78 -2.29
N ILE A 86 -5.63 -8.33 -3.10
CA ILE A 86 -4.95 -9.18 -4.09
C ILE A 86 -4.37 -10.44 -3.44
N PHE A 87 -3.68 -10.30 -2.30
CA PHE A 87 -3.12 -11.46 -1.59
C PHE A 87 -4.17 -12.27 -0.81
N THR A 88 -5.34 -11.72 -0.51
CA THR A 88 -6.49 -12.48 -0.01
C THR A 88 -7.05 -13.39 -1.12
N TYR A 89 -7.23 -12.88 -2.33
CA TYR A 89 -7.59 -13.69 -3.50
C TYR A 89 -6.53 -14.76 -3.79
N ALA A 90 -5.25 -14.40 -3.73
CA ALA A 90 -4.15 -15.36 -3.86
C ALA A 90 -4.19 -16.44 -2.77
N LYS A 91 -4.48 -16.07 -1.52
CA LYS A 91 -4.63 -17.05 -0.44
C LYS A 91 -5.78 -18.03 -0.71
N ASN A 92 -6.87 -17.55 -1.28
CA ASN A 92 -8.00 -18.41 -1.64
C ASN A 92 -7.78 -19.17 -2.97
N MET A 93 -6.67 -18.90 -3.67
CA MET A 93 -6.38 -19.37 -5.04
C MET A 93 -7.52 -19.08 -6.03
N ASP A 94 -8.32 -18.04 -5.77
CA ASP A 94 -9.54 -17.73 -6.51
C ASP A 94 -9.57 -16.25 -6.85
N PHE A 95 -9.54 -15.97 -8.15
CA PHE A 95 -9.63 -14.64 -8.76
C PHE A 95 -10.87 -14.50 -9.64
N SER A 96 -11.85 -15.41 -9.53
CA SER A 96 -13.05 -15.42 -10.38
C SER A 96 -13.90 -14.15 -10.27
N ASP A 97 -13.90 -13.51 -9.09
CA ASP A 97 -14.58 -12.24 -8.84
C ASP A 97 -13.85 -11.00 -9.40
N VAL A 98 -12.63 -11.18 -9.92
CA VAL A 98 -11.81 -10.08 -10.46
C VAL A 98 -11.94 -10.03 -11.97
N ALA A 99 -12.20 -8.83 -12.50
CA ALA A 99 -12.30 -8.64 -13.95
C ALA A 99 -10.99 -9.06 -14.65
N PRO A 100 -11.03 -9.84 -15.75
CA PRO A 100 -9.83 -10.31 -16.44
C PRO A 100 -8.90 -9.18 -16.92
N SER A 101 -9.44 -7.98 -17.20
CA SER A 101 -8.63 -6.81 -17.55
C SER A 101 -7.69 -6.35 -16.43
N ASP A 102 -8.06 -6.66 -15.19
CA ASP A 102 -7.37 -6.25 -13.97
C ASP A 102 -6.50 -7.38 -13.40
N LEU A 103 -6.46 -8.53 -14.08
CA LEU A 103 -5.58 -9.64 -13.72
C LEU A 103 -4.24 -9.54 -14.45
N PRO A 104 -3.14 -9.97 -13.82
CA PRO A 104 -1.87 -10.15 -14.52
C PRO A 104 -1.98 -11.23 -15.59
N GLU A 105 -1.15 -11.16 -16.64
CA GLU A 105 -1.16 -12.06 -17.81
C GLU A 105 -1.37 -13.56 -17.46
N PRO A 106 -0.64 -14.15 -16.50
CA PRO A 106 -0.81 -15.58 -16.18
C PRO A 106 -2.19 -15.94 -15.62
N LEU A 107 -2.86 -14.98 -14.97
CA LEU A 107 -4.18 -15.15 -14.37
C LEU A 107 -5.32 -14.77 -15.33
N LYS A 108 -5.00 -14.11 -16.45
CA LYS A 108 -5.97 -13.86 -17.52
C LYS A 108 -6.30 -15.14 -18.30
N SER A 109 -5.30 -16.00 -18.51
CA SER A 109 -5.45 -17.25 -19.24
C SER A 109 -6.11 -18.35 -18.39
N GLU A 110 -5.83 -18.39 -17.08
CA GLU A 110 -6.39 -19.39 -16.18
C GLU A 110 -6.71 -18.76 -14.81
N PRO A 111 -7.96 -18.29 -14.59
CA PRO A 111 -8.33 -17.62 -13.34
C PRO A 111 -8.40 -18.59 -12.14
N ASN A 112 -8.51 -19.90 -12.41
CA ASN A 112 -8.40 -20.93 -11.39
C ASN A 112 -6.93 -21.29 -11.15
N VAL A 113 -6.34 -20.60 -10.19
CA VAL A 113 -4.92 -20.73 -9.86
C VAL A 113 -4.59 -22.13 -9.32
N ARG A 114 -5.57 -22.83 -8.74
CA ARG A 114 -5.37 -24.18 -8.21
C ARG A 114 -5.02 -25.18 -9.32
N GLU A 115 -5.67 -25.08 -10.49
CA GLU A 115 -5.34 -25.97 -11.62
C GLU A 115 -4.00 -25.61 -12.25
N LEU A 116 -3.68 -24.31 -12.39
CA LEU A 116 -2.36 -23.86 -12.85
C LEU A 116 -1.24 -24.38 -11.95
N VAL A 117 -1.37 -24.18 -10.63
CA VAL A 117 -0.41 -24.66 -9.63
C VAL A 117 -0.27 -26.17 -9.71
N LYS A 118 -1.40 -26.88 -9.86
CA LYS A 118 -1.41 -28.34 -9.94
C LYS A 118 -0.69 -28.87 -11.17
N GLN A 119 -0.90 -28.28 -12.33
CA GLN A 119 -0.18 -28.64 -13.54
C GLN A 119 1.33 -28.39 -13.38
N GLN A 120 1.73 -27.23 -12.88
CA GLN A 120 3.14 -26.91 -12.68
C GLN A 120 3.84 -27.83 -11.68
N LEU A 121 3.19 -28.15 -10.55
CA LEU A 121 3.74 -29.08 -9.58
C LEU A 121 3.93 -30.47 -10.16
N LYS A 122 2.94 -30.97 -10.91
CA LYS A 122 3.06 -32.26 -11.60
C LYS A 122 4.25 -32.25 -12.56
N THR A 123 4.42 -31.19 -13.34
CA THR A 123 5.57 -31.02 -14.23
C THR A 123 6.89 -31.00 -13.44
N TYR A 124 7.01 -30.21 -12.37
CA TYR A 124 8.25 -30.13 -11.60
C TYR A 124 8.63 -31.45 -10.94
N ILE A 125 7.66 -32.21 -10.44
CA ILE A 125 7.91 -33.53 -9.88
C ILE A 125 8.26 -34.51 -11.00
N GLY A 126 7.47 -34.56 -12.07
CA GLY A 126 7.68 -35.47 -13.20
C GLY A 126 9.04 -35.28 -13.89
N ASP A 127 9.47 -34.03 -14.09
CA ASP A 127 10.75 -33.70 -14.73
C ASP A 127 11.95 -33.86 -13.79
N SER A 128 11.71 -34.01 -12.48
CA SER A 128 12.78 -34.25 -11.50
C SER A 128 13.12 -35.73 -11.38
N GLU A 129 14.29 -36.04 -10.81
CA GLU A 129 14.67 -37.43 -10.51
C GLU A 129 13.67 -38.11 -9.54
N LEU A 130 12.95 -37.32 -8.73
CA LEU A 130 11.87 -37.80 -7.86
C LEU A 130 10.67 -38.35 -8.66
N GLY A 131 10.40 -37.82 -9.86
CA GLY A 131 9.32 -38.28 -10.72
C GLY A 131 9.47 -39.73 -11.17
N SER A 132 10.71 -40.25 -11.20
CA SER A 132 10.96 -41.68 -11.43
C SER A 132 10.56 -42.58 -10.25
N LEU A 133 10.40 -41.98 -9.07
CA LEU A 133 10.15 -42.68 -7.81
C LEU A 133 8.70 -42.59 -7.37
N VAL A 134 7.96 -41.57 -7.79
CA VAL A 134 6.59 -41.32 -7.34
C VAL A 134 5.67 -41.38 -8.53
N ASP A 135 4.54 -42.07 -8.38
CA ASP A 135 3.45 -41.94 -9.35
C ASP A 135 2.85 -40.54 -9.21
N VAL A 136 3.24 -39.63 -10.10
CA VAL A 136 2.85 -38.21 -10.09
C VAL A 136 1.33 -38.04 -10.17
N ASP A 137 0.62 -38.98 -10.78
CA ASP A 137 -0.83 -38.94 -10.88
C ASP A 137 -1.55 -39.39 -9.60
N SER A 138 -0.85 -40.10 -8.70
CA SER A 138 -1.35 -40.49 -7.39
C SER A 138 -1.22 -39.39 -6.32
N ILE A 139 -0.52 -38.29 -6.62
CA ILE A 139 -0.29 -37.18 -5.67
C ILE A 139 -1.60 -36.42 -5.42
N ASP A 140 -1.98 -36.29 -4.16
CA ASP A 140 -3.02 -35.38 -3.69
C ASP A 140 -2.50 -33.94 -3.70
N VAL A 141 -2.56 -33.37 -4.89
CA VAL A 141 -2.16 -31.99 -5.14
C VAL A 141 -3.07 -31.00 -4.39
N THR A 142 -4.26 -31.41 -3.95
CA THR A 142 -5.18 -30.53 -3.21
C THR A 142 -4.61 -30.18 -1.85
N THR A 143 -4.19 -31.21 -1.09
CA THR A 143 -3.54 -31.05 0.21
C THR A 143 -2.22 -30.28 0.08
N LEU A 144 -1.47 -30.54 -1.00
CA LEU A 144 -0.22 -29.82 -1.28
C LEU A 144 -0.47 -28.32 -1.55
N CYS A 145 -1.47 -27.97 -2.35
CA CYS A 145 -1.88 -26.58 -2.59
C CYS A 145 -2.29 -25.86 -1.29
N ASP A 146 -3.04 -26.53 -0.41
CA ASP A 146 -3.44 -25.95 0.87
C ASP A 146 -2.21 -25.68 1.75
N GLU A 147 -1.25 -26.60 1.77
CA GLU A 147 0.01 -26.44 2.48
C GLU A 147 0.88 -25.31 1.88
N MET A 148 0.96 -25.21 0.55
CA MET A 148 1.66 -24.11 -0.14
C MET A 148 1.15 -22.75 0.31
N VAL A 149 -0.18 -22.58 0.37
CA VAL A 149 -0.81 -21.33 0.79
C VAL A 149 -0.60 -21.09 2.28
N ASN A 150 -0.65 -22.13 3.11
CA ASN A 150 -0.44 -22.01 4.55
C ASN A 150 0.99 -21.59 4.91
N GLN A 151 1.99 -21.97 4.11
CA GLN A 151 3.38 -21.53 4.26
C GLN A 151 3.67 -20.17 3.59
N ALA A 152 2.82 -19.76 2.65
CA ALA A 152 2.99 -18.50 1.94
C ALA A 152 2.86 -17.30 2.89
N SER A 153 3.78 -16.37 2.76
CA SER A 153 3.72 -15.09 3.46
C SER A 153 4.10 -13.95 2.53
N TYR A 154 3.57 -12.77 2.80
CA TYR A 154 3.96 -11.55 2.10
C TYR A 154 4.11 -10.40 3.08
N LYS A 155 4.94 -9.43 2.71
CA LYS A 155 5.15 -8.19 3.45
C LYS A 155 5.20 -7.03 2.48
N ILE A 156 4.36 -6.03 2.73
CA ILE A 156 4.47 -4.73 2.07
C ILE A 156 5.67 -4.01 2.71
N THR A 157 6.73 -3.82 1.93
CA THR A 157 8.00 -3.26 2.40
C THR A 157 8.06 -1.75 2.21
N ASP A 158 7.42 -1.23 1.16
CA ASP A 158 7.35 0.20 0.89
C ASP A 158 6.06 0.57 0.15
N VAL A 159 5.60 1.81 0.36
CA VAL A 159 4.47 2.41 -0.36
C VAL A 159 4.83 3.84 -0.74
N SER A 160 5.05 4.05 -2.03
CA SER A 160 5.25 5.36 -2.64
C SER A 160 3.97 5.79 -3.35
N ALA A 161 3.58 7.04 -3.18
CA ALA A 161 2.40 7.58 -3.83
C ALA A 161 2.66 9.01 -4.31
N THR A 162 2.09 9.32 -5.45
CA THR A 162 2.03 10.63 -6.08
C THR A 162 0.56 10.99 -6.28
N TYR A 163 0.29 12.11 -6.95
CA TYR A 163 -1.08 12.54 -7.22
C TYR A 163 -1.90 11.53 -8.05
N ASN A 164 -1.26 10.87 -9.02
CA ASN A 164 -1.95 10.03 -10.01
C ASN A 164 -1.53 8.56 -9.99
N SER A 165 -0.55 8.19 -9.17
CA SER A 165 0.00 6.85 -9.12
C SER A 165 0.45 6.46 -7.71
N CYS A 166 0.46 5.16 -7.47
CA CYS A 166 0.81 4.59 -6.20
C CYS A 166 1.51 3.25 -6.43
N THR A 167 2.78 3.18 -6.03
CA THR A 167 3.61 1.99 -6.19
C THR A 167 3.78 1.33 -4.83
N VAL A 168 3.37 0.08 -4.73
CA VAL A 168 3.53 -0.76 -3.56
C VAL A 168 4.64 -1.77 -3.83
N THR A 169 5.69 -1.77 -3.01
CA THR A 169 6.73 -2.79 -3.07
C THR A 169 6.36 -3.91 -2.11
N VAL A 170 6.33 -5.13 -2.62
CA VAL A 170 5.95 -6.32 -1.86
C VAL A 170 7.07 -7.34 -1.93
N THR A 171 7.34 -7.98 -0.81
CA THR A 171 8.19 -9.17 -0.74
C THR A 171 7.34 -10.36 -0.32
N THR A 172 7.30 -11.39 -1.16
CA THR A 172 6.71 -12.69 -0.84
C THR A 172 7.79 -13.64 -0.36
N LYS A 173 7.41 -14.58 0.50
CA LYS A 173 8.26 -15.68 0.96
C LYS A 173 7.42 -16.96 1.03
N ASN A 174 7.93 -18.01 0.41
CA ASN A 174 7.39 -19.36 0.53
C ASN A 174 8.51 -20.40 0.44
N ILE A 175 8.18 -21.68 0.59
CA ILE A 175 9.01 -22.81 0.18
C ILE A 175 9.23 -22.73 -1.33
N ASP A 176 10.43 -23.03 -1.81
CA ASP A 176 10.76 -23.11 -3.24
C ASP A 176 10.31 -24.47 -3.78
N PHE A 177 9.03 -24.59 -4.14
CA PHE A 177 8.44 -25.82 -4.66
C PHE A 177 9.05 -26.27 -5.98
N TYR A 178 9.78 -25.39 -6.69
CA TYR A 178 10.55 -25.77 -7.87
C TYR A 178 11.79 -26.62 -7.52
N SER A 179 12.56 -26.22 -6.49
CA SER A 179 13.78 -26.96 -6.09
C SER A 179 13.51 -28.04 -5.05
N LEU A 180 12.31 -28.03 -4.47
CA LEU A 180 11.89 -29.00 -3.47
C LEU A 180 12.05 -30.44 -3.97
N PRO A 181 11.49 -30.89 -5.13
CA PRO A 181 11.62 -32.28 -5.58
C PRO A 181 13.06 -32.81 -5.65
N GLY A 182 14.01 -31.98 -6.13
CA GLY A 182 15.43 -32.35 -6.17
C GLY A 182 16.04 -32.48 -4.77
N THR A 183 15.73 -31.55 -3.86
CA THR A 183 16.17 -31.60 -2.46
C THR A 183 15.65 -32.87 -1.76
N ILE A 184 14.41 -33.26 -2.06
CA ILE A 184 13.80 -34.49 -1.55
C ILE A 184 14.58 -35.70 -2.03
N TYR A 185 14.86 -35.78 -3.32
CA TYR A 185 15.56 -36.90 -3.92
C TYR A 185 16.99 -37.05 -3.36
N ASP A 186 17.74 -35.95 -3.22
CA ASP A 186 19.11 -35.98 -2.69
C ASP A 186 19.16 -36.49 -1.24
N GLU A 187 18.19 -36.10 -0.42
CA GLU A 187 18.07 -36.56 0.97
C GLU A 187 17.67 -38.04 1.06
N ILE A 188 16.79 -38.51 0.18
CA ILE A 188 16.47 -39.94 0.07
C ILE A 188 17.72 -40.73 -0.33
N LYS A 189 18.47 -40.22 -1.31
CA LYS A 189 19.70 -40.85 -1.80
C LYS A 189 20.78 -40.92 -0.72
N SER A 190 20.95 -39.87 0.09
CA SER A 190 21.92 -39.84 1.20
C SER A 190 21.56 -40.82 2.32
N GLN A 191 20.26 -41.06 2.56
CA GLN A 191 19.80 -42.05 3.54
C GLN A 191 19.97 -43.50 3.05
N ILE A 192 20.16 -43.71 1.75
CA ILE A 192 20.21 -45.05 1.11
C ILE A 192 21.61 -45.36 0.58
N THR A 193 22.64 -44.70 1.12
CA THR A 193 24.04 -44.93 0.74
C THR A 193 24.49 -46.40 0.92
N ASP A 194 23.72 -47.24 1.64
CA ASP A 194 23.92 -48.68 1.79
C ASP A 194 22.88 -49.53 1.00
N GLY A 195 22.89 -49.44 -0.34
CA GLY A 195 22.65 -50.52 -1.31
C GLY A 195 21.54 -51.59 -1.12
N ASN A 196 20.52 -51.42 -0.29
CA ASN A 196 19.50 -52.44 -0.04
C ASN A 196 18.19 -52.16 -0.80
N SER A 197 17.85 -53.02 -1.77
CA SER A 197 16.71 -52.85 -2.69
C SER A 197 15.32 -52.92 -2.01
N SER A 198 15.23 -53.57 -0.86
CA SER A 198 14.00 -53.66 -0.05
C SER A 198 13.67 -52.37 0.70
N LEU A 199 14.70 -51.62 1.13
CA LEU A 199 14.55 -50.28 1.69
C LEU A 199 14.06 -49.30 0.63
N TRP A 200 14.62 -49.38 -0.59
CA TRP A 200 14.22 -48.53 -1.71
C TRP A 200 12.74 -48.69 -2.06
N THR A 201 12.25 -49.93 -2.14
CA THR A 201 10.84 -50.22 -2.43
C THR A 201 9.91 -49.72 -1.32
N SER A 202 10.32 -49.84 -0.06
CA SER A 202 9.54 -49.37 1.10
C SER A 202 9.46 -47.84 1.18
N ILE A 203 10.53 -47.14 0.80
CA ILE A 203 10.58 -45.67 0.73
C ILE A 203 9.69 -45.17 -0.40
N LYS A 204 9.75 -45.81 -1.57
CA LYS A 204 8.89 -45.51 -2.72
C LYS A 204 7.40 -45.53 -2.35
N ASN A 205 6.98 -46.60 -1.67
CA ASN A 205 5.59 -46.78 -1.26
C ASN A 205 5.19 -45.77 -0.16
N SER A 206 6.11 -45.45 0.76
CA SER A 206 5.85 -44.49 1.84
C SER A 206 5.73 -43.04 1.33
N ILE A 207 6.58 -42.62 0.38
CA ILE A 207 6.49 -41.29 -0.26
C ILE A 207 5.18 -41.17 -1.05
N SER A 208 4.85 -42.20 -1.83
CA SER A 208 3.59 -42.24 -2.57
C SER A 208 2.38 -42.14 -1.63
N SER A 209 2.43 -42.75 -0.44
CA SER A 209 1.36 -42.63 0.57
C SER A 209 1.29 -41.28 1.30
N LEU A 210 2.41 -40.54 1.37
CA LEU A 210 2.47 -39.22 2.01
C LEU A 210 2.05 -38.11 1.06
N LEU A 211 2.36 -38.27 -0.22
CA LEU A 211 1.98 -37.35 -1.28
C LEU A 211 0.59 -37.68 -1.84
N GLY A 212 0.16 -38.93 -1.83
CA GLY A 212 -1.16 -39.40 -2.29
C GLY A 212 -2.10 -39.71 -1.15
N GLY A 213 -3.08 -38.84 -0.91
CA GLY A 213 -4.16 -39.07 0.03
C GLY A 213 -5.11 -40.19 -0.43
N SER A 214 -4.74 -41.47 -0.24
CA SER A 214 -5.59 -42.52 0.38
C SER A 214 -5.11 -43.96 0.10
N SER A 215 -5.18 -44.75 1.18
CA SER A 215 -5.43 -46.19 1.29
C SER A 215 -4.96 -47.15 0.18
N GLN A 216 -3.84 -47.85 0.40
CA GLN A 216 -3.80 -49.31 0.25
C GLN A 216 -2.68 -49.98 1.07
N THR A 217 -3.16 -50.75 2.06
CA THR A 217 -2.77 -52.12 2.48
C THR A 217 -1.29 -52.54 2.56
N SER A 218 -0.88 -52.78 3.80
CA SER A 218 -0.03 -53.89 4.25
C SER A 218 1.20 -54.20 3.40
N ILE A 219 2.24 -53.41 3.60
CA ILE A 219 3.61 -53.85 3.38
C ILE A 219 4.28 -53.83 4.75
N GLU A 220 4.99 -54.90 5.09
CA GLU A 220 5.78 -55.00 6.32
C GLU A 220 6.55 -53.70 6.52
N LYS A 221 6.15 -52.98 7.57
CA LYS A 221 6.66 -51.67 7.94
C LYS A 221 8.15 -51.79 8.23
N ILE A 222 8.98 -51.52 7.23
CA ILE A 222 10.16 -50.75 7.57
C ILE A 222 9.62 -49.43 8.10
N ASP A 223 9.98 -49.06 9.32
CA ASP A 223 9.46 -47.90 10.05
C ASP A 223 10.00 -46.57 9.51
N ILE A 224 9.93 -46.40 8.19
CA ILE A 224 10.37 -45.21 7.48
C ILE A 224 9.22 -44.22 7.36
N SER A 225 7.97 -44.61 7.62
CA SER A 225 6.82 -43.71 7.58
C SER A 225 6.93 -42.60 8.62
N GLU A 226 7.48 -42.90 9.80
CA GLU A 226 7.69 -41.93 10.85
C GLU A 226 8.89 -41.03 10.52
N ASN A 227 9.98 -41.61 9.98
CA ASN A 227 11.12 -40.86 9.48
C ASN A 227 10.75 -39.92 8.31
N LEU A 228 9.90 -40.37 7.38
CA LEU A 228 9.41 -39.56 6.27
C LEU A 228 8.40 -38.50 6.71
N LYS A 229 7.56 -38.77 7.73
CA LYS A 229 6.70 -37.74 8.34
C LYS A 229 7.52 -36.69 9.08
N ASN A 230 8.54 -37.11 9.82
CA ASN A 230 9.44 -36.21 10.52
C ASN A 230 10.29 -35.42 9.54
N TRP A 231 10.76 -36.07 8.48
CA TRP A 231 11.45 -35.42 7.39
C TRP A 231 10.53 -34.42 6.68
N TYR A 232 9.29 -34.76 6.33
CA TYR A 232 8.32 -33.82 5.75
C TYR A 232 8.08 -32.61 6.67
N LYS A 233 7.99 -32.82 7.99
CA LYS A 233 7.93 -31.73 8.97
C LYS A 233 9.22 -30.89 8.98
N GLU A 234 10.38 -31.51 8.88
CA GLU A 234 11.67 -30.82 8.79
C GLU A 234 11.85 -30.09 7.45
N THR A 235 11.39 -30.62 6.32
CA THR A 235 11.39 -29.93 5.02
C THR A 235 10.37 -28.78 5.03
N LYS A 236 9.25 -28.94 5.71
CA LYS A 236 8.30 -27.84 5.96
C LYS A 236 8.93 -26.71 6.80
N LYS A 237 9.82 -27.04 7.73
CA LYS A 237 10.48 -26.09 8.63
C LYS A 237 11.75 -25.46 8.06
N ASN A 238 12.57 -26.25 7.38
CA ASN A 238 13.94 -25.93 6.94
C ASN A 238 14.11 -26.04 5.42
N GLY A 239 13.04 -26.34 4.68
CA GLY A 239 13.09 -26.50 3.23
C GLY A 239 13.61 -25.26 2.52
N PRO A 240 14.01 -25.40 1.25
CA PRO A 240 14.51 -24.27 0.48
C PRO A 240 13.43 -23.18 0.48
N THR A 241 13.81 -21.95 0.87
CA THR A 241 12.87 -20.83 0.87
C THR A 241 13.20 -19.87 -0.24
N ARG A 242 12.17 -19.40 -0.92
CA ARG A 242 12.28 -18.36 -1.95
C ARG A 242 11.72 -17.06 -1.40
N LYS A 243 12.46 -15.97 -1.59
CA LYS A 243 11.96 -14.62 -1.41
C LYS A 243 11.86 -13.96 -2.77
N THR A 244 10.73 -13.33 -3.07
CA THR A 244 10.54 -12.60 -4.31
C THR A 244 10.04 -11.20 -4.01
N THR A 245 10.79 -10.20 -4.47
CA THR A 245 10.40 -8.80 -4.33
C THR A 245 9.95 -8.28 -5.68
N GLY A 246 8.80 -7.65 -5.71
CA GLY A 246 8.21 -7.06 -6.91
C GLY A 246 7.38 -5.82 -6.57
N LYS A 247 6.82 -5.21 -7.60
CA LYS A 247 6.03 -3.99 -7.48
C LYS A 247 4.63 -4.18 -8.01
N ILE A 248 3.69 -3.53 -7.35
CA ILE A 248 2.30 -3.39 -7.78
C ILE A 248 2.04 -1.90 -7.96
N VAL A 249 1.59 -1.49 -9.13
CA VAL A 249 1.36 -0.08 -9.47
C VAL A 249 -0.12 0.13 -9.68
N PHE A 250 -0.69 1.02 -8.87
CA PHE A 250 -2.03 1.56 -9.02
C PHE A 250 -1.94 2.97 -9.60
N GLY A 251 -2.97 3.40 -10.31
CA GLY A 251 -3.03 4.71 -10.92
C GLY A 251 -4.42 5.05 -11.41
N ILE A 252 -4.60 6.28 -11.87
CA ILE A 252 -5.89 6.74 -12.38
C ILE A 252 -6.05 6.33 -13.85
N LYS A 253 -7.05 5.51 -14.13
CA LYS A 253 -7.50 5.12 -15.47
C LYS A 253 -8.99 5.44 -15.58
N ASP A 254 -9.39 6.16 -16.64
CA ASP A 254 -10.78 6.58 -16.86
C ASP A 254 -11.42 7.32 -15.66
N GLY A 255 -10.60 8.15 -14.99
CA GLY A 255 -11.04 8.93 -13.81
C GLY A 255 -11.19 8.13 -12.52
N LYS A 256 -10.85 6.83 -12.51
CA LYS A 256 -10.93 5.95 -11.34
C LYS A 256 -9.56 5.34 -11.02
N TRP A 257 -9.31 5.06 -9.75
CA TRP A 257 -8.13 4.29 -9.37
C TRP A 257 -8.28 2.85 -9.85
N ALA A 258 -7.27 2.35 -10.55
CA ALA A 258 -7.22 1.01 -11.11
C ALA A 258 -5.82 0.41 -10.92
N LEU A 259 -5.73 -0.92 -11.04
CA LEU A 259 -4.45 -1.60 -11.16
C LEU A 259 -3.86 -1.30 -12.55
N ILE A 260 -2.64 -0.75 -12.59
CA ILE A 260 -1.95 -0.37 -13.83
C ILE A 260 -0.94 -1.44 -14.22
N SER A 261 -0.18 -1.94 -13.25
CA SER A 261 0.74 -3.03 -13.48
C SER A 261 0.94 -3.89 -12.24
N PHE A 262 1.20 -5.16 -12.49
CA PHE A 262 1.45 -6.17 -11.47
C PHE A 262 2.65 -7.01 -11.90
N ASP A 263 3.70 -7.04 -11.07
CA ASP A 263 4.86 -7.90 -11.30
C ASP A 263 4.46 -9.37 -11.08
N GLU A 264 4.27 -10.11 -12.17
CA GLU A 264 3.83 -11.52 -12.16
C GLU A 264 4.68 -12.43 -11.27
N ARG A 265 5.96 -12.09 -11.07
CA ARG A 265 6.88 -12.84 -10.20
C ARG A 265 6.39 -12.86 -8.76
N LEU A 266 5.59 -11.89 -8.34
CA LEU A 266 4.97 -11.88 -7.02
C LEU A 266 3.98 -13.03 -6.85
N ILE A 267 3.17 -13.36 -7.86
CA ILE A 267 2.22 -14.48 -7.80
C ILE A 267 2.98 -15.81 -7.79
N TYR A 268 3.92 -16.00 -8.71
CA TYR A 268 4.75 -17.21 -8.72
C TYR A 268 5.54 -17.35 -7.42
N GLY A 269 6.17 -16.29 -6.95
CA GLY A 269 6.91 -16.28 -5.69
C GLY A 269 6.03 -16.49 -4.46
N TYR A 270 4.78 -16.02 -4.48
CA TYR A 270 3.80 -16.26 -3.40
C TYR A 270 3.48 -17.75 -3.29
N TYR A 271 3.31 -18.45 -4.41
CA TYR A 271 3.10 -19.89 -4.44
C TYR A 271 4.41 -20.69 -4.43
N GLY A 272 5.59 -20.06 -4.39
CA GLY A 272 6.87 -20.76 -4.44
C GLY A 272 7.16 -21.47 -5.77
N LEU A 273 6.50 -21.07 -6.85
CA LEU A 273 6.63 -21.59 -8.20
C LEU A 273 7.55 -20.69 -9.05
N ARG A 274 7.92 -21.13 -10.26
CA ARG A 274 8.65 -20.31 -11.25
C ARG A 274 7.79 -20.09 -12.49
N PRO A 275 7.92 -18.94 -13.19
CA PRO A 275 7.31 -18.79 -14.50
C PRO A 275 7.82 -19.91 -15.42
N LEU A 276 6.92 -20.57 -16.15
CA LEU A 276 7.29 -21.47 -17.22
C LEU A 276 7.90 -20.61 -18.34
N GLN A 277 9.09 -20.99 -18.82
CA GLN A 277 9.80 -20.31 -19.90
C GLN A 277 9.30 -20.77 -21.27
#